data_AF-A0AAU3NK95-F1
#
_entry.id   AF-A0AAU3NK95-F1
#
_cell.length_a   1.000
_cell.length_b   1.000
_cell.length_c   1.000
_cell.angle_alpha   90.00
_cell.angle_beta   90.00
_cell.angle_gamma   90.00
#
_symmetry.space_group_name_H-M   'P 1'
#
loop_
_entity.id
_entity.type
_entity.pdbx_description
1 polymer ?
#
loop_
_entity_poly.entity_id
_entity_poly.type
_entity_poly.pdbx_seq_one_letter_code
_entity_poly.pdbx_strand_id
1 'polypeptide(L)'
;MKDMFAFAEQAVSIDIKSSTWRGVSGETPSGVEVAEHLVETSRYVQRVIWEGTFSHDLLDAFRAVRAEGVGDEDTQSVGRDLMSQILAVHLSGWVDVDAWAGKPGRDWTDVLYLVLAAADLARTYGPAKAVTS
;
A
#
# COMPACT_ATOMS: atom_id res chain seq x y z
N MET A 1 0.72 4.28 -18.01
CA MET A 1 -0.10 3.17 -17.46
C MET A 1 -0.19 3.34 -15.93
N LYS A 2 -0.63 4.52 -15.46
CA LYS A 2 -0.70 4.91 -14.03
C LYS A 2 -2.13 5.34 -13.62
N ASP A 3 -3.09 5.18 -14.53
CA ASP A 3 -4.34 5.96 -14.51
C ASP A 3 -5.52 5.25 -13.84
N MET A 4 -5.39 3.97 -13.49
CA MET A 4 -6.53 3.19 -13.00
C MET A 4 -7.07 3.71 -11.65
N PHE A 5 -6.16 4.13 -10.77
CA PHE A 5 -6.50 4.63 -9.43
C PHE A 5 -6.26 6.13 -9.27
N ALA A 6 -5.77 6.85 -10.29
CA ALA A 6 -5.37 8.25 -10.16
C ALA A 6 -6.49 9.16 -9.62
N PHE A 7 -7.74 8.96 -10.08
CA PHE A 7 -8.89 9.68 -9.54
C PHE A 7 -9.14 9.37 -8.06
N ALA A 8 -9.10 8.08 -7.69
CA ALA A 8 -9.37 7.64 -6.34
C ALA A 8 -8.27 8.09 -5.37
N GLU A 9 -7.01 8.01 -5.79
CA GLU A 9 -5.85 8.56 -5.08
C GLU A 9 -6.03 10.06 -4.80
N GLN A 10 -6.37 10.83 -5.84
CA GLN A 10 -6.59 12.28 -5.71
C GLN A 10 -7.80 12.62 -4.83
N ALA A 11 -8.85 11.81 -4.87
CA ALA A 11 -10.02 12.00 -4.01
C ALA A 11 -9.70 11.67 -2.55
N VAL A 12 -8.94 10.61 -2.29
CA VAL A 12 -8.46 10.26 -0.95
C VAL A 12 -7.61 11.39 -0.38
N SER A 13 -6.66 11.94 -1.15
CA SER A 13 -5.74 12.98 -0.67
C SER A 13 -6.40 14.25 -0.12
N ILE A 14 -7.65 14.54 -0.53
CA ILE A 14 -8.43 15.69 -0.06
C ILE A 14 -8.90 15.51 1.39
N ASP A 15 -9.14 14.27 1.84
CA ASP A 15 -9.70 13.97 3.18
C ASP A 15 -8.95 12.84 3.91
N ILE A 16 -7.63 12.72 3.69
CA ILE A 16 -6.81 11.80 4.50
C ILE A 16 -6.81 12.29 5.95
N LYS A 17 -7.44 11.52 6.82
CA LYS A 17 -7.43 11.77 8.26
C LYS A 17 -6.05 11.52 8.84
N SER A 18 -5.63 12.34 9.79
CA SER A 18 -4.35 12.14 10.52
C SER A 18 -4.26 10.78 11.21
N SER A 19 -5.41 10.20 11.60
CA SER A 19 -5.49 8.86 12.19
C SER A 19 -5.06 7.74 11.24
N THR A 20 -5.15 7.95 9.91
CA THR A 20 -4.68 6.98 8.90
C THR A 20 -3.19 6.70 9.03
N TRP A 21 -2.42 7.66 9.52
CA TRP A 21 -0.97 7.53 9.67
C TRP A 21 -0.54 6.89 10.98
N ARG A 22 -1.48 6.40 11.80
CA ARG A 22 -1.15 5.72 13.05
C ARG A 22 -1.05 4.21 12.79
N GLY A 23 0.15 3.66 12.91
CA GLY A 23 0.40 2.23 12.84
C GLY A 23 -0.21 1.46 14.02
N VAL A 24 -0.17 0.13 13.94
CA VAL A 24 -0.73 -0.78 14.96
C VAL A 24 -0.03 -0.67 16.31
N SER A 25 1.24 -0.25 16.36
CA SER A 25 1.96 0.01 17.60
C SER A 25 1.54 1.31 18.28
N GLY A 26 0.83 2.19 17.54
CA GLY A 26 0.53 3.56 17.93
C GLY A 26 1.53 4.59 17.42
N GLU A 27 2.65 4.16 16.83
CA GLU A 27 3.62 5.03 16.15
C GLU A 27 3.03 5.67 14.88
N THR A 28 3.69 6.71 14.39
CA THR A 28 3.30 7.41 13.17
C THR A 28 4.47 7.36 12.19
N PRO A 29 4.53 6.35 11.30
CA PRO A 29 5.58 6.28 10.30
C PRO A 29 5.49 7.48 9.35
N SER A 30 6.63 7.88 8.80
CA SER A 30 6.66 8.94 7.80
C SER A 30 6.08 8.45 6.47
N GLY A 31 5.58 9.39 5.67
CA GLY A 31 5.09 9.10 4.33
C GLY A 31 6.14 8.46 3.42
N VAL A 32 7.41 8.83 3.60
CA VAL A 32 8.55 8.25 2.86
C VAL A 32 8.78 6.79 3.24
N GLU A 33 8.77 6.45 4.53
CA GLU A 33 8.95 5.06 5.00
C GLU A 33 7.83 4.15 4.50
N VAL A 34 6.58 4.62 4.54
CA VAL A 34 5.43 3.89 3.99
C VAL A 34 5.57 3.71 2.48
N ALA A 35 5.95 4.77 1.76
CA ALA A 35 6.12 4.72 0.31
C ALA A 35 7.27 3.81 -0.13
N GLU A 36 8.37 3.77 0.61
CA GLU A 36 9.51 2.87 0.35
C GLU A 36 9.08 1.42 0.53
N HIS A 37 8.40 1.10 1.64
CA HIS A 37 7.88 -0.25 1.88
C HIS A 37 6.95 -0.70 0.74
N LEU A 38 5.98 0.13 0.35
CA LEU A 38 5.05 -0.20 -0.74
C LEU A 38 5.76 -0.36 -2.10
N VAL A 39 6.76 0.48 -2.40
CA VAL A 39 7.54 0.34 -3.64
C VAL A 39 8.31 -0.99 -3.65
N GLU A 40 8.98 -1.37 -2.56
CA GLU A 40 9.65 -2.67 -2.49
C GLU A 40 8.65 -3.84 -2.53
N THR A 41 7.47 -3.71 -1.93
CA THR A 41 6.38 -4.70 -2.08
C THR A 41 5.97 -4.86 -3.54
N SER A 42 5.83 -3.76 -4.29
CA SER A 42 5.52 -3.85 -5.72
C SER A 42 6.61 -4.57 -6.53
N ARG A 43 7.88 -4.34 -6.22
CA ARG A 43 9.01 -5.02 -6.87
C ARG A 43 9.07 -6.49 -6.50
N TYR A 44 8.80 -6.82 -5.23
CA TYR A 44 8.71 -8.20 -4.78
C TYR A 44 7.62 -8.93 -5.57
N VAL A 45 6.40 -8.37 -5.61
CA VAL A 45 5.26 -8.92 -6.37
C VAL A 45 5.60 -9.10 -7.85
N GLN A 46 6.24 -8.11 -8.47
CA GLN A 46 6.64 -8.20 -9.87
C GLN A 46 7.66 -9.34 -10.11
N ARG A 47 8.65 -9.52 -9.23
CA ARG A 47 9.65 -10.58 -9.30
C ARG A 47 9.02 -11.96 -9.22
N VAL A 48 8.16 -12.20 -8.24
CA VAL A 48 7.53 -13.51 -8.03
C VAL A 48 6.50 -13.87 -9.10
N ILE A 49 5.82 -12.88 -9.70
CA ILE A 49 4.99 -13.09 -10.89
C ILE A 49 5.85 -13.55 -12.06
N TRP A 50 6.98 -12.87 -12.29
CA TRP A 50 7.91 -13.21 -13.35
C TRP A 50 8.47 -14.64 -13.20
N GLU A 51 8.76 -15.05 -11.96
CA GLU A 51 9.29 -16.38 -11.64
C GLU A 51 8.21 -17.48 -11.62
N GLY A 52 6.92 -17.12 -11.67
CA GLY A 52 5.80 -18.08 -11.66
C GLY A 52 5.63 -18.81 -10.32
N THR A 53 6.22 -18.30 -9.24
CA THR A 53 6.27 -18.93 -7.91
C THR A 53 5.16 -18.45 -6.97
N PHE A 54 4.22 -17.64 -7.47
CA PHE A 54 3.34 -16.86 -6.61
C PHE A 54 2.24 -17.69 -5.91
N SER A 55 2.36 -17.77 -4.59
CA SER A 55 1.25 -18.01 -3.65
C SER A 55 0.39 -16.74 -3.60
N HIS A 56 -0.92 -16.86 -3.82
CA HIS A 56 -1.87 -15.75 -4.03
C HIS A 56 -2.11 -14.81 -2.81
N ASP A 57 -1.08 -14.24 -2.18
CA ASP A 57 -1.30 -13.37 -1.02
C ASP A 57 -0.41 -12.11 -1.00
N LEU A 58 -1.07 -10.95 -1.04
CA LEU A 58 -0.45 -9.65 -0.85
C LEU A 58 0.20 -9.53 0.55
N LEU A 59 -0.38 -10.17 1.57
CA LEU A 59 0.16 -10.21 2.92
C LEU A 59 1.53 -10.91 2.97
N ASP A 60 1.71 -11.98 2.19
CA ASP A 60 2.99 -12.68 2.11
C ASP A 60 4.06 -11.82 1.43
N ALA A 61 3.68 -11.01 0.43
CA ALA A 61 4.60 -10.05 -0.18
C ALA A 61 5.08 -9.00 0.84
N PHE A 62 4.18 -8.43 1.65
CA PHE A 62 4.58 -7.53 2.74
C PHE A 62 5.51 -8.23 3.75
N ARG A 63 5.17 -9.46 4.18
CA ARG A 63 5.99 -10.24 5.10
C ARG A 63 7.39 -10.48 4.56
N ALA A 64 7.52 -10.80 3.27
CA ALA A 64 8.81 -11.05 2.64
C ALA A 64 9.68 -9.78 2.60
N VAL A 65 9.11 -8.63 2.25
CA VAL A 65 9.84 -7.35 2.22
C VAL A 65 10.29 -6.92 3.63
N ARG A 66 9.45 -7.11 4.65
CA ARG A 66 9.87 -6.89 6.05
C ARG A 66 11.00 -7.82 6.48
N ALA A 67 10.97 -9.08 6.03
CA ALA A 67 12.06 -10.03 6.30
C ALA A 67 13.38 -9.63 5.63
N GLU A 68 13.33 -8.84 4.55
CA GLU A 68 14.48 -8.19 3.91
C GLU A 68 14.91 -6.88 4.62
N GLY A 69 14.21 -6.48 5.69
CA GLY A 69 14.54 -5.32 6.53
C GLY A 69 13.97 -3.98 6.02
N VAL A 70 13.04 -4.01 5.06
CA VAL A 70 12.38 -2.81 4.56
C VAL A 70 10.99 -2.69 5.17
N GLY A 71 10.77 -1.59 5.89
CA GLY A 71 9.53 -1.37 6.63
C GLY A 71 9.35 -2.33 7.81
N ASP A 72 8.17 -2.26 8.39
CA ASP A 72 7.76 -2.92 9.61
C ASP A 72 6.24 -3.13 9.62
N GLU A 73 5.67 -3.50 10.77
CA GLU A 73 4.24 -3.74 10.90
C GLU A 73 3.40 -2.45 10.82
N ASP A 74 3.96 -1.31 11.25
CA ASP A 74 3.27 -0.01 11.20
C ASP A 74 3.18 0.53 9.78
N THR A 75 4.28 0.53 9.05
CA THR A 75 4.30 0.90 7.63
C THR A 75 3.44 -0.03 6.78
N GLN A 76 3.40 -1.33 7.09
CA GLN A 76 2.48 -2.27 6.44
C GLN A 76 1.01 -1.90 6.73
N SER A 77 0.66 -1.68 8.00
CA SER A 77 -0.71 -1.35 8.39
C SER A 77 -1.18 -0.08 7.70
N VAL A 78 -0.38 1.00 7.79
CA VAL A 78 -0.70 2.27 7.13
C VAL A 78 -0.80 2.10 5.62
N GLY A 79 0.12 1.36 5.00
CA GLY A 79 0.07 1.08 3.57
C GLY A 79 -1.23 0.38 3.14
N ARG A 80 -1.69 -0.61 3.90
CA ARG A 80 -2.95 -1.31 3.65
C ARG A 80 -4.18 -0.44 3.86
N ASP A 81 -4.15 0.44 4.85
CA ASP A 81 -5.24 1.39 5.08
C ASP A 81 -5.36 2.40 3.93
N LEU A 82 -4.24 2.87 3.37
CA LEU A 82 -4.23 3.72 2.18
C LEU A 82 -4.81 2.99 0.96
N MET A 83 -4.36 1.75 0.72
CA MET A 83 -4.89 0.92 -0.37
C MET A 83 -6.41 0.68 -0.22
N SER A 84 -6.87 0.42 1.01
CA SER A 84 -8.28 0.19 1.30
C SER A 84 -9.13 1.44 1.08
N GLN A 85 -8.62 2.62 1.43
CA GLN A 85 -9.28 3.91 1.15
C GLN A 85 -9.36 4.20 -0.35
N ILE A 86 -8.27 3.97 -1.09
CA ILE A 86 -8.24 4.12 -2.56
C ILE A 86 -9.27 3.19 -3.20
N LEU A 87 -9.29 1.91 -2.82
CA LEU A 87 -10.28 0.95 -3.31
C LEU A 87 -11.69 1.36 -2.94
N ALA A 88 -11.90 1.87 -1.73
CA ALA A 88 -13.22 2.24 -1.27
C ALA A 88 -13.82 3.39 -2.08
N VAL A 89 -12.99 4.37 -2.43
CA VAL A 89 -13.38 5.44 -3.36
C VAL A 89 -13.60 4.89 -4.78
N HIS A 90 -12.66 4.10 -5.29
CA HIS A 90 -12.73 3.56 -6.65
C HIS A 90 -13.96 2.69 -6.89
N LEU A 91 -14.34 1.86 -5.90
CA LEU A 91 -15.45 0.92 -5.98
C LEU A 91 -16.74 1.43 -5.31
N SER A 92 -16.73 2.66 -4.78
CA SER A 92 -17.88 3.28 -4.10
C SER A 92 -18.45 2.45 -2.93
N GLY A 93 -17.58 1.90 -2.08
CA GLY A 93 -18.00 1.11 -0.92
C GLY A 93 -16.82 0.59 -0.09
N TRP A 94 -17.07 0.07 1.11
CA TRP A 94 -16.00 -0.52 1.92
C TRP A 94 -15.43 -1.79 1.26
N VAL A 95 -14.10 -1.95 1.32
CA VAL A 95 -13.37 -3.07 0.70
C VAL A 95 -12.27 -3.54 1.64
N ASP A 96 -12.24 -4.85 1.89
CA ASP A 96 -11.08 -5.53 2.45
C ASP A 96 -10.05 -5.76 1.33
N VAL A 97 -8.86 -5.17 1.49
CA VAL A 97 -7.82 -5.18 0.46
C VAL A 97 -7.28 -6.58 0.17
N ASP A 98 -7.15 -7.44 1.18
CA ASP A 98 -6.64 -8.81 0.98
C ASP A 98 -7.67 -9.66 0.28
N ALA A 99 -8.93 -9.58 0.74
CA ALA A 99 -10.02 -10.29 0.09
C ALA A 99 -10.20 -9.80 -1.35
N TRP A 100 -9.99 -8.51 -1.64
CA TRP A 100 -10.04 -7.97 -2.99
C TRP A 100 -8.88 -8.45 -3.86
N ALA A 101 -7.66 -8.47 -3.33
CA ALA A 101 -6.45 -8.90 -4.04
C ALA A 101 -6.46 -10.42 -4.31
N GLY A 102 -6.98 -11.21 -3.37
CA GLY A 102 -7.07 -12.68 -3.47
C GLY A 102 -8.25 -13.21 -4.28
N LYS A 103 -9.10 -12.35 -4.88
CA LYS A 103 -10.25 -12.81 -5.68
C LYS A 103 -9.79 -13.67 -6.87
N PRO A 104 -10.41 -14.84 -7.11
CA PRO A 104 -10.14 -15.63 -8.31
C PRO A 104 -10.31 -14.78 -9.58
N GLY A 105 -9.31 -14.82 -10.45
CA GLY A 105 -9.29 -14.04 -11.70
C GLY A 105 -8.85 -12.58 -11.55
N ARG A 106 -8.41 -12.13 -10.37
CA ARG A 106 -7.76 -10.83 -10.21
C ARG A 106 -6.43 -10.81 -10.99
N ASP A 107 -6.25 -9.78 -11.81
CA ASP A 107 -4.96 -9.50 -12.45
C ASP A 107 -4.01 -8.88 -11.44
N TRP A 108 -2.80 -9.44 -11.32
CA TRP A 108 -1.76 -8.88 -10.46
C TRP A 108 -1.29 -7.50 -10.91
N THR A 109 -1.48 -7.16 -12.18
CA THR A 109 -1.30 -5.81 -12.69
C THR A 109 -2.18 -4.81 -11.92
N ASP A 110 -3.42 -5.19 -11.57
CA ASP A 110 -4.30 -4.34 -10.77
C ASP A 110 -3.75 -4.13 -9.36
N VAL A 111 -3.26 -5.21 -8.75
CA VAL A 111 -2.68 -5.16 -7.39
C VAL A 111 -1.42 -4.29 -7.39
N LEU A 112 -0.55 -4.45 -8.38
CA LEU A 112 0.65 -3.61 -8.56
C LEU A 112 0.27 -2.14 -8.71
N TYR A 113 -0.74 -1.81 -9.51
CA TYR A 113 -1.20 -0.43 -9.65
C TYR A 113 -1.77 0.14 -8.35
N LEU A 114 -2.47 -0.66 -7.55
CA LEU A 114 -2.99 -0.22 -6.26
C LEU A 114 -1.86 0.07 -5.28
N VAL A 115 -0.87 -0.83 -5.18
CA VAL A 115 0.31 -0.66 -4.30
C VAL A 115 1.08 0.59 -4.70
N LEU A 116 1.29 0.82 -6.01
CA LEU A 116 1.99 1.99 -6.51
C LEU A 116 1.22 3.29 -6.28
N ALA A 117 -0.11 3.29 -6.42
CA ALA A 117 -0.94 4.46 -6.11
C ALA A 117 -0.89 4.81 -4.61
N ALA A 118 -0.97 3.80 -3.74
CA ALA A 118 -0.79 4.00 -2.30
C ALA A 118 0.61 4.54 -1.95
N ALA A 119 1.65 4.09 -2.66
CA ALA A 119 3.01 4.59 -2.47
C ALA A 119 3.17 6.05 -2.90
N ASP A 120 2.52 6.45 -4.00
CA ASP A 120 2.54 7.83 -4.51
C ASP A 120 1.81 8.77 -3.55
N LEU A 121 0.65 8.34 -3.06
CA LEU A 121 -0.12 9.02 -2.03
C LEU A 121 0.67 9.19 -0.73
N ALA A 122 1.31 8.13 -0.26
CA ALA A 122 2.14 8.15 0.95
C ALA A 122 3.32 9.12 0.81
N ARG A 123 4.02 9.08 -0.31
CA ARG A 123 5.16 9.97 -0.57
C ARG A 123 4.74 11.43 -0.63
N THR A 124 3.56 11.71 -1.17
CA THR A 124 3.12 13.09 -1.45
C THR A 124 2.44 13.73 -0.25
N TYR A 125 1.63 12.97 0.51
CA TYR A 125 0.75 13.52 1.54
C TYR A 125 1.00 12.95 2.94
N GLY A 126 1.92 11.99 3.08
CA GLY A 126 2.23 11.41 4.37
C GLY A 126 3.04 12.36 5.29
N PRO A 127 3.10 12.06 6.59
CA PRO A 127 3.84 12.86 7.56
C PRO A 127 5.32 12.99 7.18
N ALA A 128 5.88 14.17 7.40
CA ALA A 128 7.32 14.34 7.33
C ALA A 128 7.99 13.52 8.44
N LYS A 129 9.15 12.93 8.15
CA LYS A 129 9.97 12.28 9.17
C LYS A 129 10.32 13.32 10.23
N ALA A 130 9.99 13.02 11.49
CA ALA A 130 10.35 13.90 12.59
C ALA A 130 11.88 14.01 12.63
N VAL A 131 12.39 15.22 12.46
CA VAL A 131 13.82 15.49 12.68
C VAL A 131 14.00 15.46 14.19
N THR A 132 14.52 14.35 14.72
CA THR A 132 14.98 14.30 16.11
C THR A 132 16.09 15.34 16.27
N SER A 133 15.81 16.37 17.07
CA SER A 133 16.76 17.42 17.46
C SER A 133 17.71 16.93 18.53
#